data_AF-A0A1F7SM38-F1
#
_entry.id   AF-A0A1F7SM38-F1
#
_cell.length_a   1.000
_cell.length_b   1.000
_cell.length_c   1.000
_cell.angle_alpha   90.00
_cell.angle_beta   90.00
_cell.angle_gamma   90.00
#
_symmetry.space_group_name_H-M   'P 1'
#
loop_
_entity.id
_entity.type
_entity.pdbx_description
1 polymer ?
#
loop_
_entity_poly.entity_id
_entity_poly.type
_entity_poly.pdbx_seq_one_letter_code
_entity_poly.pdbx_strand_id
1 'polypeptide(L)' 'MKVDRDICAGCGGCVNQCPRVAIRFIDNKSYIDQLSCIECGTCRAVCGVTAIYSDCRFPDVISLNFESNPFTEEADS' A
#
# COMPACT_ATOMS: atom_id res chain seq x y z
N MET A 1 -1.30 -0.67 4.73
CA MET A 1 -0.28 -0.11 3.80
C MET A 1 1.11 -0.32 4.37
N LYS A 2 2.03 -0.95 3.64
CA LYS A 2 3.39 -1.26 4.11
C LYS A 2 4.45 -0.57 3.25
N VAL A 3 5.65 -0.42 3.82
CA VAL A 3 6.82 0.14 3.13
C VAL A 3 7.87 -0.95 3.00
N ASP A 4 8.32 -1.21 1.78
CA ASP A 4 9.52 -1.97 1.50
C ASP A 4 10.75 -1.12 1.85
N ARG A 5 11.51 -1.55 2.87
CA ARG A 5 12.67 -0.79 3.36
C ARG A 5 13.88 -0.89 2.45
N ASP A 6 13.96 -1.93 1.62
CA ASP A 6 15.09 -2.11 0.69
C ASP A 6 14.92 -1.17 -0.52
N ILE A 7 13.69 -0.97 -0.97
CA ILE A 7 13.37 -0.08 -2.10
C ILE A 7 13.23 1.38 -1.65
N CYS A 8 12.80 1.65 -0.42
CA CYS A 8 12.55 3.00 0.05
C CYS A 8 13.81 3.88 -0.04
N ALA A 9 13.79 4.91 -0.90
CA ALA A 9 14.93 5.82 -1.08
C ALA A 9 15.16 6.81 0.09
N GLY A 10 14.28 6.83 1.10
CA GLY A 10 14.43 7.72 2.25
C GLY A 10 14.15 9.20 1.97
N CYS A 11 13.39 9.52 0.93
CA CYS A 11 13.12 10.92 0.56
C CYS A 11 12.14 11.66 1.50
N GLY A 12 11.40 10.93 2.35
CA GLY A 12 10.46 11.51 3.31
C GLY A 12 9.18 12.14 2.70
N GLY A 13 9.03 12.18 1.38
CA GLY A 13 7.91 12.86 0.71
C GLY A 13 6.53 12.34 1.08
N CYS A 14 6.41 11.05 1.40
CA CYS A 14 5.14 10.46 1.84
C CYS A 14 4.67 10.94 3.22
N VAL A 15 5.57 11.39 4.10
CA VAL A 15 5.26 11.83 5.46
C VAL A 15 4.34 13.05 5.44
N ASN A 16 4.69 14.06 4.64
CA ASN A 16 3.94 15.31 4.51
C ASN A 16 2.59 15.13 3.79
N GLN A 17 2.44 14.05 3.03
CA GLN A 17 1.24 13.77 2.24
C GLN A 17 0.23 12.90 3.00
N CYS A 18 0.56 12.42 4.19
CA CYS A 18 -0.34 11.57 4.97
C CYS A 18 -1.35 12.43 5.75
N PRO A 19 -2.66 12.40 5.40
CA PRO A 19 -3.67 13.21 6.08
C PRO A 19 -3.93 12.77 7.52
N ARG A 20 -3.55 11.53 7.87
CA ARG A 20 -3.68 10.96 9.21
C ARG A 20 -2.40 11.04 10.04
N VAL A 21 -1.33 11.60 9.48
CA VAL A 21 0.00 11.67 10.13
C VAL A 21 0.44 10.27 10.63
N ALA A 22 0.09 9.24 9.87
CA ALA A 22 0.33 7.84 10.23
C ALA A 22 1.73 7.35 9.84
N ILE A 23 2.57 8.22 9.26
CA ILE A 23 3.90 7.84 8.74
C ILE A 23 4.96 8.48 9.61
N ARG A 24 5.86 7.65 10.14
CA ARG A 24 7.06 8.05 10.87
C ARG A 24 8.28 7.93 9.97
N PHE A 25 9.28 8.75 10.24
CA PHE A 25 10.57 8.70 9.54
C PHE A 25 11.65 8.31 10.54
N ILE A 26 12.23 7.13 10.37
CA ILE A 26 13.19 6.53 11.31
C ILE A 26 14.30 5.89 10.48
N ASP A 27 15.56 6.13 10.84
CA ASP A 27 16.75 5.60 10.15
C ASP A 27 16.75 5.87 8.64
N ASN A 28 16.39 7.09 8.23
CA ASN A 28 16.23 7.48 6.82
C ASN A 28 15.23 6.61 6.03
N LYS A 29 14.28 5.96 6.69
CA LYS A 29 13.25 5.15 6.04
C LYS A 29 11.87 5.51 6.60
N SER A 30 10.86 5.38 5.74
CA SER A 30 9.47 5.62 6.14
C SER A 30 8.89 4.37 6.79
N TYR A 31 8.13 4.57 7.86
CA TYR A 31 7.40 3.53 8.58
C TYR A 31 5.94 3.94 8.72
N ILE A 32 5.01 3.07 8.31
CA ILE A 32 3.57 3.34 8.40
C ILE A 32 2.99 2.63 9.61
N ASP A 33 2.43 3.41 10.54
CA ASP A 33 1.64 2.90 11.66
C ASP A 33 0.28 2.37 11.14
N GLN A 34 0.07 1.06 11.22
CA GLN A 34 -1.13 0.41 10.73
C GLN A 34 -2.38 0.78 11.53
N LEU A 35 -2.24 1.16 12.80
CA LEU A 35 -3.40 1.52 13.64
C LEU A 35 -3.97 2.88 13.23
N SER A 36 -3.11 3.81 12.82
CA SER A 36 -3.51 5.15 12.39
C SER A 36 -3.79 5.27 10.89
N CYS A 37 -3.28 4.33 10.08
CA CYS A 37 -3.42 4.33 8.64
C CYS A 37 -4.81 3.88 8.19
N ILE A 38 -5.49 4.73 7.42
CA ILE A 38 -6.81 4.44 6.82
C ILE A 38 -6.71 3.90 5.39
N GLU A 39 -5.51 3.53 4.95
CA GLU A 39 -5.24 2.97 3.62
C GLU A 39 -5.70 3.84 2.41
N CYS A 40 -5.76 5.17 2.59
CA CYS A 40 -6.19 6.12 1.55
C CYS A 40 -5.34 6.13 0.25
N GLY A 41 -4.14 5.55 0.25
CA GLY A 41 -3.30 5.42 -0.94
C GLY A 41 -2.48 6.65 -1.35
N THR A 42 -2.66 7.81 -0.71
CA THR A 42 -1.93 9.04 -1.07
C THR A 42 -0.41 8.88 -1.02
N CYS A 43 0.11 8.21 0.01
CA CYS A 43 1.54 7.95 0.16
C CYS A 43 2.11 7.10 -0.98
N ARG A 44 1.33 6.14 -1.49
CA ARG A 44 1.72 5.30 -2.63
C ARG A 44 1.76 6.11 -3.92
N ALA A 45 0.77 6.97 -4.15
CA ALA A 45 0.69 7.79 -5.36
C ALA A 45 1.88 8.75 -5.53
N VAL A 46 2.42 9.27 -4.42
CA VAL A 46 3.58 10.18 -4.44
C VAL A 46 4.94 9.47 -4.39
N CYS A 47 4.96 8.15 -4.21
CA CYS A 47 6.21 7.40 -4.07
C CYS A 47 6.80 7.07 -5.44
N GLY A 48 7.77 7.89 -5.90
CA GLY A 48 8.42 7.70 -7.20
C GLY A 48 9.26 6.42 -7.35
N VAL A 49 9.53 5.70 -6.26
CA VAL A 49 10.27 4.42 -6.28
C VAL A 49 9.36 3.21 -5.96
N THR A 50 8.05 3.41 -5.90
CA THR A 50 7.07 2.33 -5.68
C THR A 50 7.33 1.46 -4.44
N ALA A 51 7.96 2.02 -3.40
CA ALA A 51 8.29 1.29 -2.17
C ALA A 51 7.07 1.05 -1.25
N ILE A 52 5.88 1.55 -1.58
CA ILE A 52 4.69 1.48 -0.72
C ILE A 52 3.62 0.62 -1.39
N TYR A 53 3.12 -0.37 -0.66
CA TYR A 53 2.12 -1.33 -1.16
C TYR A 53 0.96 -1.52 -0.18
N SER A 54 -0.20 -1.85 -0.71
CA SER A 54 -1.37 -2.27 0.06
C SER A 54 -1.17 -3.70 0.54
N ASP A 55 -1.46 -3.95 1.81
CA ASP A 55 -1.43 -5.29 2.36
C ASP A 55 -2.84 -5.85 2.26
N CYS A 56 -3.07 -6.73 1.30
CA CYS A 56 -4.37 -7.40 1.18
C CYS A 56 -4.50 -8.36 2.36
N ARG A 57 -5.26 -7.94 3.38
CA ARG A 57 -5.39 -8.65 4.67
C ARG A 57 -6.05 -10.03 4.56
N PHE A 58 -6.52 -10.40 3.37
CA PHE A 58 -7.02 -11.73 3.04
C PHE A 58 -6.32 -12.27 1.79
N PRO A 59 -5.13 -12.86 1.91
CA PRO A 59 -4.54 -13.62 0.82
C PRO A 59 -5.43 -14.82 0.43
N ASP A 60 -6.16 -15.41 1.40
CA ASP A 60 -6.93 -16.64 1.17
C ASP A 60 -8.25 -16.43 0.41
N VAL A 61 -8.80 -15.21 0.36
CA VAL A 61 -10.02 -14.92 -0.44
C VAL A 61 -9.71 -14.70 -1.92
N ILE A 62 -8.45 -14.41 -2.28
CA ILE A 62 -8.04 -14.30 -3.69
C ILE A 62 -8.23 -15.66 -4.40
N SER A 63 -8.02 -16.77 -3.68
CA SER A 63 -8.19 -18.13 -4.20
C SER A 63 -9.65 -18.59 -4.26
N LEU A 64 -10.55 -18.01 -3.47
CA LEU A 64 -11.97 -18.39 -3.46
C LEU A 64 -12.81 -17.64 -4.51
N ASN A 65 -12.32 -16.49 -4.98
CA ASN A 65 -13.02 -15.64 -5.97
C ASN A 65 -12.69 -15.98 -7.42
N PHE A 66 -11.90 -17.01 -7.71
CA PHE A 66 -11.69 -17.46 -9.09
C PHE A 66 -12.69 -18.53 -9.52
N GLU A 67 -13.15 -19.39 -8.62
CA GLU A 67 -14.09 -20.48 -8.95
C GLU A 67 -15.56 -20.17 -8.59
N SER A 68 -15.82 -19.15 -7.78
CA SER A 68 -17.18 -18.82 -7.30
C SER A 68 -17.66 -17.41 -7.61
N ASN A 69 -16.89 -16.62 -8.37
CA ASN A 69 -17.30 -15.28 -8.78
C ASN A 69 -18.20 -15.35 -10.02
N PRO A 70 -19.51 -15.06 -9.92
CA PRO A 70 -20.44 -15.11 -11.06
C PRO A 70 -20.26 -13.94 -12.06
N PHE A 71 -19.16 -13.18 -11.96
CA PHE A 71 -18.86 -11.98 -12.76
C PHE A 71 -17.61 -12.10 -13.66
N THR A 72 -17.04 -13.30 -13.85
CA THR A 72 -15.92 -13.51 -14.80
C THR A 72 -16.42 -13.83 -16.21
N GLU A 73 -17.20 -12.95 -16.80
CA GLU A 73 -17.46 -12.97 -18.25
C GLU A 73 -16.80 -11.73 -18.90
N GLU A 74 -15.73 -12.02 -19.65
CA GLU A 74 -15.30 -11.36 -20.90
C GLU A 74 -14.85 -9.89 -20.85
N ALA A 75 -13.52 -9.70 -20.79
CA ALA A 75 -12.87 -8.52 -21.33
C ALA A 75 -11.47 -8.88 -21.87
N ASP A 76 -11.44 -9.72 -22.91
CA ASP A 76 -10.34 -9.75 -23.87
C ASP A 76 -10.97 -9.89 -25.27
N SER A 77 -10.91 -8.79 -26.02
CA SER A 77 -11.12 -8.73 -27.47
C SER A 77 -9.94 -7.99 -28.08
#